data_AF-A0A3N4ISH1-F1
#
_entry.id   AF-A0A3N4ISH1-F1
#
_cell.length_a   1.000
_cell.length_b   1.000
_cell.length_c   1.000
_cell.angle_alpha   90.00
_cell.angle_beta   90.00
_cell.angle_gamma   90.00
#
_symmetry.space_group_name_H-M   'P 1'
#
loop_
_entity.id
_entity.type
_entity.pdbx_description
1 polymer ?
#
loop_
_entity_poly.entity_id
_entity_poly.type
_entity_poly.pdbx_seq_one_letter_code
_entity_poly.pdbx_strand_id
1 'polypeptide(L)'
;MVQHSNLAIAPLSLVPPVVLNLPSPEFPLAFTTQIHCWKTLELGRMNVQCPGCKAFHWIDERSHPSTTAIPKFESCCKKGDVILESLPDPPDILKRLLSTEDADSKHFRKHIWEYNPALSFTSLKYSPDQRPAQLGSGIQCFQIHGELYHMQGPLNPLPDHQPRFAQLFLYDPQF
;
A
#
# COMPACT_ATOMS: atom_id res chain seq x y z
N MET A 1 -11.78 -85.05 22.01
CA MET A 1 -12.57 -84.48 23.13
C MET A 1 -11.66 -83.47 23.82
N VAL A 2 -12.18 -82.29 24.16
CA VAL A 2 -11.50 -81.15 24.82
C VAL A 2 -10.60 -80.32 23.87
N GLN A 3 -10.67 -79.00 23.74
CA GLN A 3 -11.73 -77.99 23.91
C GLN A 3 -11.15 -76.69 23.31
N HIS A 4 -11.97 -75.94 22.58
CA HIS A 4 -11.64 -74.59 22.11
C HIS A 4 -11.49 -73.62 23.28
N SER A 5 -10.46 -72.77 23.23
CA SER A 5 -10.40 -71.49 23.95
C SER A 5 -10.16 -70.37 22.94
N ASN A 6 -11.25 -69.89 22.34
CA ASN A 6 -11.28 -68.62 21.62
C ASN A 6 -11.40 -67.51 22.67
N LEU A 7 -10.32 -66.75 22.89
CA LEU A 7 -10.38 -65.49 23.62
C LEU A 7 -10.99 -64.43 22.68
N ALA A 8 -12.25 -64.09 22.93
CA ALA A 8 -12.91 -62.96 22.30
C ALA A 8 -12.32 -61.66 22.85
N ILE A 9 -11.72 -60.85 21.96
CA ILE A 9 -11.29 -59.49 22.27
C ILE A 9 -12.54 -58.60 22.27
N ALA A 10 -12.85 -58.01 23.42
CA ALA A 10 -13.94 -57.03 23.54
C ALA A 10 -13.60 -55.76 22.74
N PRO A 11 -14.56 -55.14 22.02
CA PRO A 11 -14.31 -53.91 21.29
C PRO A 11 -14.07 -52.76 22.28
N LEU A 12 -12.96 -52.04 22.08
CA LEU A 12 -12.67 -50.79 22.78
C LEU A 12 -13.74 -49.76 22.43
N SER A 13 -14.58 -49.41 23.40
CA SER A 13 -15.53 -48.31 23.30
C SER A 13 -14.76 -46.98 23.23
N LEU A 14 -14.66 -46.40 22.03
CA LEU A 14 -14.15 -45.05 21.83
C LEU A 14 -15.27 -44.06 22.15
N VAL A 15 -15.41 -43.67 23.41
CA VAL A 15 -16.19 -42.48 23.76
C VAL A 15 -15.30 -41.27 23.40
N PRO A 16 -15.71 -40.39 22.46
CA PRO A 16 -14.94 -39.20 22.17
C PRO A 16 -14.89 -38.31 23.43
N PRO A 17 -13.74 -37.68 23.74
CA PRO A 17 -13.66 -36.81 24.90
C PRO A 17 -14.65 -35.67 24.74
N VAL A 18 -15.43 -35.43 25.80
CA VAL A 18 -16.31 -34.26 25.91
C VAL A 18 -15.45 -33.02 25.71
N VAL A 19 -15.67 -32.30 24.61
CA VAL A 19 -15.04 -31.00 24.38
C VAL A 19 -15.64 -30.03 25.38
N LEU A 20 -14.92 -29.80 26.48
CA LEU A 20 -15.24 -28.73 27.42
C LEU A 20 -15.21 -27.40 26.66
N ASN A 21 -16.27 -26.60 26.82
CA ASN A 21 -16.43 -25.26 26.26
C ASN A 21 -15.09 -24.49 26.28
N LEU A 22 -14.44 -24.36 25.12
CA LEU A 22 -13.35 -23.42 24.98
C LEU A 22 -13.95 -22.02 25.11
N PRO A 23 -13.43 -21.16 26.01
CA PRO A 23 -13.79 -19.75 25.98
C PRO A 23 -13.49 -19.20 24.59
N SER A 24 -14.44 -18.45 24.04
CA SER A 24 -14.27 -17.74 22.77
C SER A 24 -12.92 -17.02 22.74
N PRO A 25 -12.15 -17.10 21.65
CA PRO A 25 -10.85 -16.44 21.60
C PRO A 25 -11.04 -14.93 21.78
N GLU A 26 -10.56 -14.41 22.92
CA GLU A 26 -10.44 -12.98 23.14
C GLU A 26 -9.37 -12.46 22.18
N PHE A 27 -9.80 -11.85 21.08
CA PHE A 27 -8.88 -11.16 20.18
C PHE A 27 -8.16 -10.06 20.96
N PRO A 28 -6.81 -10.02 20.96
CA PRO A 28 -6.08 -8.95 21.63
C PRO A 28 -6.51 -7.61 21.05
N LEU A 29 -6.65 -6.57 21.88
CA LEU A 29 -7.11 -5.23 21.48
C LEU A 29 -6.32 -4.64 20.29
N ALA A 30 -5.06 -5.04 20.12
CA ALA A 30 -4.22 -4.66 18.98
C ALA A 30 -4.73 -5.15 17.61
N PHE A 31 -5.58 -6.18 17.58
CA PHE A 31 -6.18 -6.74 16.36
C PHE A 31 -7.65 -6.33 16.17
N THR A 32 -8.19 -5.51 17.08
CA THR A 32 -9.56 -5.03 17.02
C THR A 32 -9.59 -3.59 16.53
N THR A 33 -9.92 -3.38 15.26
CA THR A 33 -10.07 -2.04 14.68
C THR A 33 -11.34 -1.38 15.22
N GLN A 34 -11.18 -0.33 16.03
CA GLN A 34 -12.31 0.46 16.53
C GLN A 34 -12.76 1.54 15.54
N ILE A 35 -12.83 1.22 14.24
CA ILE A 35 -13.21 2.21 13.21
C ILE A 35 -14.61 2.78 13.47
N HIS A 36 -15.49 2.00 14.11
CA HIS A 36 -16.84 2.42 14.50
C HIS A 36 -16.87 3.60 15.50
N CYS A 37 -15.78 3.90 16.21
CA CYS A 37 -15.70 5.05 17.10
C CYS A 37 -15.08 6.29 16.44
N TRP A 38 -14.58 6.17 15.20
CA TRP A 38 -13.99 7.28 14.47
C TRP A 38 -15.09 8.19 13.94
N LYS A 39 -14.95 9.47 14.22
CA LYS A 39 -15.78 10.51 13.61
C LYS A 39 -15.00 11.13 12.46
N THR A 40 -15.67 11.33 11.33
CA THR A 40 -15.12 12.08 10.21
C THR A 40 -14.74 13.48 10.68
N LEU A 41 -13.50 13.89 10.42
CA LEU A 41 -13.05 15.25 10.64
C LEU A 41 -13.31 16.08 9.39
N GLU A 42 -14.25 17.02 9.46
CA GLU A 42 -14.55 17.94 8.38
C GLU A 42 -13.75 19.24 8.55
N LEU A 43 -12.67 19.41 7.77
CA LEU A 43 -11.83 20.61 7.78
C LEU A 43 -12.31 21.70 6.81
N GLY A 44 -13.37 21.42 6.02
CA GLY A 44 -13.85 22.30 4.95
C GLY A 44 -12.96 22.25 3.70
N ARG A 45 -12.97 23.33 2.91
CA ARG A 45 -12.20 23.43 1.66
C ARG A 45 -10.74 23.82 1.96
N MET A 46 -9.82 23.21 1.22
CA MET A 46 -8.41 23.59 1.20
C MET A 46 -8.20 24.77 0.24
N ASN A 47 -8.58 25.97 0.67
CA ASN A 47 -8.58 27.18 -0.18
C ASN A 47 -7.90 28.39 0.45
N VAL A 48 -7.28 28.24 1.62
CA VAL A 48 -6.55 29.33 2.28
C VAL A 48 -5.14 29.39 1.71
N GLN A 49 -4.82 30.49 1.02
CA GLN A 49 -3.53 30.66 0.38
C GLN A 49 -2.47 31.14 1.37
N CYS A 50 -1.33 30.45 1.44
CA CYS A 50 -0.18 30.86 2.22
C CYS A 50 0.40 32.19 1.68
N PRO A 51 0.62 33.22 2.53
CA PRO A 51 1.16 34.50 2.08
C PRO A 51 2.55 34.39 1.43
N GLY A 52 3.40 33.48 1.93
CA GLY A 52 4.79 33.27 1.49
C GLY A 52 4.89 32.52 0.16
N CYS A 53 4.54 31.24 0.14
CA CYS A 53 4.76 30.36 -1.03
C CYS A 53 3.53 30.12 -1.91
N LYS A 54 2.37 30.72 -1.58
CA LYS A 54 1.11 30.56 -2.35
C LYS A 54 0.48 29.16 -2.35
N ALA A 55 1.02 28.21 -1.58
CA ALA A 55 0.39 26.92 -1.35
C ALA A 55 -0.99 27.06 -0.68
N PHE A 56 -1.94 26.18 -1.00
CA PHE A 56 -3.26 26.14 -0.39
C PHE A 56 -3.28 25.23 0.84
N HIS A 57 -4.00 25.67 1.88
CA HIS A 57 -4.13 24.99 3.16
C HIS A 57 -5.59 25.03 3.64
N TRP A 58 -5.89 24.21 4.64
CA TRP A 58 -7.06 24.41 5.51
C TRP A 58 -6.75 25.46 6.57
N ILE A 59 -7.75 26.25 6.97
CA ILE A 59 -7.54 27.34 7.95
C ILE A 59 -7.03 26.82 9.30
N ASP A 60 -7.38 25.59 9.66
CA ASP A 60 -7.00 24.96 10.93
C ASP A 60 -5.57 24.42 10.95
N GLU A 61 -4.90 24.34 9.80
CA GLU A 61 -3.46 24.05 9.71
C GLU A 61 -2.57 25.26 10.02
N ARG A 62 -3.17 26.42 10.27
CA ARG A 62 -2.41 27.63 10.60
C ARG A 62 -1.57 27.39 11.87
N SER A 63 -0.34 27.89 11.84
CA SER A 63 0.54 27.88 13.00
C SER A 63 -0.01 28.81 14.09
N HIS A 64 0.08 28.39 15.34
CA HIS A 64 -0.15 29.31 16.46
C HIS A 64 1.14 30.12 16.71
N PRO A 65 1.08 31.42 17.01
CA PRO A 65 -0.11 32.24 17.33
C PRO A 65 -0.69 33.05 16.13
N SER A 66 -0.81 32.50 14.93
CA SER A 66 -1.41 33.22 13.79
C SER A 66 -2.93 33.35 13.90
N THR A 67 -3.49 34.38 13.24
CA THR A 67 -4.92 34.67 13.24
C THR A 67 -5.59 34.08 12.00
N THR A 68 -6.92 33.96 12.04
CA THR A 68 -7.70 33.56 10.87
C THR A 68 -7.69 34.61 9.76
N ALA A 69 -7.54 35.90 10.13
CA ALA A 69 -7.44 37.00 9.17
C ALA A 69 -6.08 37.05 8.45
N ILE A 70 -4.99 36.68 9.14
CA ILE A 70 -3.63 36.64 8.59
C ILE A 70 -2.99 35.29 8.97
N PRO A 71 -3.40 34.20 8.29
CA PRO A 71 -2.93 32.87 8.61
C PRO A 71 -1.47 32.70 8.20
N LYS A 72 -0.67 32.08 9.07
CA LYS A 72 0.73 31.71 8.79
C LYS A 72 0.89 30.21 8.86
N PHE A 73 1.64 29.63 7.94
CA PHE A 73 1.82 28.18 7.83
C PHE A 73 3.30 27.80 7.96
N GLU A 74 3.58 26.78 8.77
CA GLU A 74 4.94 26.24 8.91
C GLU A 74 5.21 25.07 7.96
N SER A 75 4.18 24.28 7.64
CA SER A 75 4.29 23.03 6.86
C SER A 75 4.77 23.22 5.42
N CYS A 76 4.60 24.41 4.82
CA CYS A 76 5.03 24.69 3.46
C CYS A 76 6.40 25.39 3.39
N CYS A 77 6.43 26.68 3.73
CA CYS A 77 7.62 27.54 3.59
C CYS A 77 8.18 27.99 4.93
N LYS A 78 7.79 27.31 6.02
CA LYS A 78 8.21 27.63 7.39
C LYS A 78 8.03 29.13 7.70
N LYS A 79 6.80 29.64 7.49
CA LYS A 79 6.43 31.07 7.64
C LYS A 79 7.14 32.05 6.67
N GLY A 80 7.70 31.55 5.58
CA GLY A 80 8.45 32.34 4.60
C GLY A 80 9.97 32.29 4.78
N ASP A 81 10.46 31.54 5.78
CA ASP A 81 11.90 31.36 6.01
C ASP A 81 12.57 30.53 4.90
N VAL A 82 11.80 29.70 4.19
CA VAL A 82 12.31 28.82 3.13
C VAL A 82 11.69 29.22 1.78
N ILE A 83 12.55 29.45 0.80
CA ILE A 83 12.15 29.59 -0.60
C ILE A 83 12.03 28.19 -1.18
N LEU A 84 10.81 27.79 -1.52
CA LEU A 84 10.57 26.53 -2.22
C LEU A 84 10.79 26.76 -3.71
N GLU A 85 11.61 25.92 -4.33
CA GLU A 85 11.74 25.89 -5.79
C GLU A 85 10.40 25.50 -6.42
N SER A 86 10.10 26.11 -7.57
CA SER A 86 8.91 25.73 -8.32
C SER A 86 9.07 24.32 -8.85
N LEU A 87 8.01 23.53 -8.75
CA LEU A 87 8.01 22.20 -9.35
C LEU A 87 8.29 22.32 -10.85
N PRO A 88 9.14 21.44 -11.41
CA PRO A 88 9.32 21.40 -12.84
C PRO A 88 7.97 21.09 -13.49
N ASP A 89 7.81 21.66 -14.67
CA ASP A 89 6.64 21.42 -15.49
C ASP A 89 6.49 19.92 -15.79
N PRO A 90 5.27 19.34 -15.64
CA PRO A 90 5.09 17.94 -15.97
C PRO A 90 5.33 17.70 -17.47
N PRO A 91 5.69 16.47 -17.87
CA PRO A 91 5.72 16.06 -19.27
C PRO A 91 4.42 16.43 -20.01
N ASP A 92 4.52 16.78 -21.29
CA ASP A 92 3.39 17.31 -22.08
C ASP A 92 2.16 16.39 -22.08
N ILE A 93 2.39 15.08 -22.10
CA ILE A 93 1.31 14.10 -22.01
C ILE A 93 0.53 14.21 -20.70
N LEU A 94 1.23 14.37 -19.58
CA LEU A 94 0.62 14.52 -18.25
C LEU A 94 -0.07 15.88 -18.13
N LYS A 95 0.56 16.96 -18.64
CA LYS A 95 -0.08 18.29 -18.70
C LYS A 95 -1.41 18.23 -19.45
N ARG A 96 -1.44 17.60 -20.63
CA ARG A 96 -2.68 17.41 -21.41
C ARG A 96 -3.72 16.66 -20.58
N LEU A 97 -3.38 15.46 -20.10
CA LEU A 97 -4.30 14.60 -19.34
C LEU A 97 -4.89 15.29 -18.09
N LEU A 98 -4.14 16.18 -17.45
CA LEU A 98 -4.59 16.89 -16.25
C LEU A 98 -5.38 18.17 -16.55
N SER A 99 -5.23 18.79 -17.72
CA SER A 99 -5.74 20.15 -17.98
C SER A 99 -6.73 20.28 -19.13
N THR A 100 -6.80 19.32 -20.07
CA THR A 100 -7.71 19.42 -21.23
C THR A 100 -9.04 18.69 -21.00
N GLU A 101 -10.03 18.99 -21.85
CA GLU A 101 -11.42 18.52 -21.74
C GLU A 101 -11.80 17.40 -22.73
N ASP A 102 -10.80 16.82 -23.40
CA ASP A 102 -10.98 15.67 -24.26
C ASP A 102 -11.37 14.41 -23.47
N ALA A 103 -11.82 13.38 -24.20
CA ALA A 103 -12.33 12.15 -23.62
C ALA A 103 -11.26 11.42 -22.77
N ASP A 104 -10.02 11.36 -23.24
CA ASP A 104 -8.92 10.68 -22.55
C ASP A 104 -8.58 11.41 -21.24
N SER A 105 -8.53 12.73 -21.27
CA SER A 105 -8.22 13.55 -20.10
C SER A 105 -9.31 13.47 -19.02
N LYS A 106 -10.59 13.45 -19.42
CA LYS A 106 -11.71 13.22 -18.49
C LYS A 106 -11.66 11.82 -17.88
N HIS A 107 -11.39 10.80 -18.70
CA HIS A 107 -11.22 9.43 -18.23
C HIS A 107 -10.06 9.33 -17.24
N PHE A 108 -8.90 9.89 -17.60
CA PHE A 108 -7.71 9.90 -16.75
C PHE A 108 -7.98 10.54 -15.40
N ARG A 109 -8.56 11.76 -15.35
CA ARG A 109 -8.86 12.43 -14.07
C ARG A 109 -9.88 11.67 -13.22
N LYS A 110 -10.89 11.06 -13.85
CA LYS A 110 -11.91 10.26 -13.15
C LYS A 110 -11.31 8.99 -12.53
N HIS A 111 -10.36 8.36 -13.21
CA HIS A 111 -9.75 7.08 -12.83
C HIS A 111 -8.30 7.23 -12.36
N ILE A 112 -7.85 8.43 -11.97
CA ILE A 112 -6.45 8.71 -11.60
C ILE A 112 -5.98 7.85 -10.42
N TRP A 113 -6.91 7.51 -9.52
CA TRP A 113 -6.67 6.63 -8.38
C TRP A 113 -6.42 5.17 -8.78
N GLU A 114 -6.84 4.74 -9.98
CA GLU A 114 -6.54 3.43 -10.57
C GLU A 114 -5.20 3.46 -11.32
N TYR A 115 -4.95 4.54 -12.07
CA TYR A 115 -3.70 4.72 -12.82
C TYR A 115 -2.47 4.84 -11.91
N ASN A 116 -2.54 5.64 -10.86
CA ASN A 116 -1.41 5.89 -9.96
C ASN A 116 -0.82 4.60 -9.34
N PRO A 117 -1.62 3.68 -8.76
CA PRO A 117 -1.08 2.41 -8.27
C PRO A 117 -0.62 1.49 -9.41
N ALA A 118 -1.35 1.44 -10.54
CA ALA A 118 -0.93 0.63 -11.68
C ALA A 118 0.45 1.05 -12.23
N LEU A 119 0.77 2.34 -12.15
CA LEU A 119 2.04 2.92 -12.57
C LEU A 119 3.08 3.03 -11.44
N SER A 120 2.72 2.80 -10.18
CA SER A 120 3.68 2.83 -9.06
C SER A 120 4.49 1.54 -8.93
N PHE A 121 4.05 0.45 -9.61
CA PHE A 121 4.69 -0.86 -9.53
C PHE A 121 6.09 -0.86 -10.11
N THR A 122 7.07 -0.82 -9.21
CA THR A 122 8.47 -0.99 -9.54
C THR A 122 8.79 -2.48 -9.60
N SER A 123 9.06 -3.03 -10.78
CA SER A 123 9.59 -4.39 -10.88
C SER A 123 11.03 -4.41 -10.34
N LEU A 124 11.33 -5.34 -9.44
CA LEU A 124 12.66 -5.48 -8.84
C LEU A 124 13.46 -6.57 -9.52
N LYS A 125 14.59 -6.17 -10.10
CA LYS A 125 15.64 -7.10 -10.50
C LYS A 125 16.73 -7.06 -9.44
N TYR A 126 16.92 -8.18 -8.75
CA TYR A 126 18.05 -8.38 -7.85
C TYR A 126 18.89 -9.55 -8.34
N SER A 127 20.21 -9.47 -8.15
CA SER A 127 21.08 -10.64 -8.31
C SER A 127 21.10 -11.39 -6.99
N PRO A 128 20.63 -12.65 -6.94
CA PRO A 128 20.58 -13.41 -5.70
C PRO A 128 21.98 -13.61 -5.14
N ASP A 129 22.16 -13.27 -3.87
CA ASP A 129 23.29 -13.76 -3.11
C ASP A 129 23.10 -15.26 -2.89
N GLN A 130 24.09 -16.08 -3.28
CA GLN A 130 23.99 -17.53 -3.16
C GLN A 130 24.48 -18.05 -1.81
N ARG A 131 25.06 -17.20 -0.95
CA ARG A 131 25.50 -17.59 0.41
C ARG A 131 24.36 -18.13 1.28
N PRO A 132 23.15 -17.52 1.32
CA PRO A 132 22.01 -18.03 2.10
C PRO A 132 21.45 -19.36 1.58
N ALA A 133 21.68 -19.71 0.32
CA ALA A 133 21.24 -21.00 -0.24
C ALA A 133 21.99 -22.19 0.39
N GLN A 134 23.12 -21.94 1.07
CA GLN A 134 23.88 -22.95 1.80
C GLN A 134 23.32 -23.24 3.20
N LEU A 135 22.36 -22.46 3.71
CA LEU A 135 21.82 -22.61 5.08
C LEU A 135 20.71 -23.68 5.24
N GLY A 136 20.34 -24.39 4.16
CA GLY A 136 19.35 -25.47 4.20
C GLY A 136 17.92 -25.03 3.84
N SER A 137 16.97 -25.97 3.92
CA SER A 137 15.57 -25.75 3.53
C SER A 137 14.82 -24.90 4.57
N GLY A 138 14.52 -23.64 4.23
CA GLY A 138 13.77 -22.70 5.05
C GLY A 138 13.38 -21.46 4.24
N ILE A 139 12.72 -20.48 4.88
CA ILE A 139 12.36 -19.20 4.23
C ILE A 139 13.65 -18.49 3.82
N GLN A 140 13.87 -18.35 2.51
CA GLN A 140 15.01 -17.59 1.99
C GLN A 140 14.67 -16.10 2.00
N CYS A 141 15.14 -15.42 3.04
CA CYS A 141 15.14 -13.96 3.08
C CYS A 141 16.18 -13.43 2.08
N PHE A 142 15.77 -12.60 1.13
CA PHE A 142 16.70 -11.82 0.30
C PHE A 142 16.78 -10.40 0.87
N GLN A 143 17.98 -9.81 0.83
CA GLN A 143 18.23 -8.46 1.30
C GLN A 143 18.64 -7.58 0.12
N ILE A 144 17.93 -6.46 -0.07
CA ILE A 144 18.25 -5.44 -1.06
C ILE A 144 18.95 -4.28 -0.33
N HIS A 145 20.13 -3.89 -0.81
CA HIS A 145 20.86 -2.72 -0.33
C HIS A 145 20.83 -1.61 -1.39
N GLY A 146 20.59 -0.36 -0.96
CA GLY A 146 20.61 0.83 -1.83
C GLY A 146 19.24 1.41 -2.14
N GLU A 147 19.21 2.38 -3.06
CA GLU A 147 17.99 3.03 -3.53
C GLU A 147 17.29 2.19 -4.62
N LEU A 148 15.97 2.19 -4.58
CA LEU A 148 15.10 1.44 -5.47
C LEU A 148 14.59 2.36 -6.58
N TYR A 149 14.96 2.09 -7.83
CA TYR A 149 14.52 2.89 -8.97
C TYR A 149 13.48 2.15 -9.80
N HIS A 150 12.39 2.84 -10.15
CA HIS A 150 11.40 2.34 -11.10
C HIS A 150 11.96 2.45 -12.53
N MET A 151 12.31 1.32 -13.14
CA MET A 151 12.67 1.25 -14.55
C MET A 151 11.54 0.60 -15.34
N GLN A 152 10.77 1.40 -16.08
CA GLN A 152 9.77 0.88 -17.01
C GLN A 152 10.47 0.59 -18.35
N GLY A 153 10.55 -0.70 -18.72
CA GLY A 153 10.97 -1.12 -20.06
C GLY A 153 9.91 -0.80 -21.12
N PRO A 154 10.26 -0.79 -22.40
CA PRO A 154 9.28 -0.63 -23.48
C PRO A 154 8.27 -1.78 -23.45
N LEU A 155 6.97 -1.47 -23.61
CA LEU A 155 5.89 -2.47 -23.62
C LEU A 155 6.07 -3.52 -24.73
N ASN A 156 6.72 -3.12 -25.82
CA ASN A 156 7.10 -4.00 -26.92
C ASN A 156 8.62 -4.17 -26.93
N PRO A 157 9.15 -5.38 -27.15
CA PRO A 157 10.57 -5.55 -27.42
C PRO A 157 10.97 -4.80 -28.69
N LEU A 158 12.14 -4.18 -28.68
CA LEU A 158 12.78 -3.71 -29.91
C LEU A 158 13.05 -4.92 -30.83
N PRO A 159 13.15 -4.71 -32.15
CA PRO A 159 13.63 -5.75 -33.06
C PRO A 159 14.93 -6.36 -32.53
N ASP A 160 15.04 -7.69 -32.58
CA ASP A 160 16.19 -8.49 -32.10
C ASP A 160 16.47 -8.46 -30.59
N HIS A 161 15.59 -7.85 -29.78
CA HIS A 161 15.70 -7.87 -28.33
C HIS A 161 14.69 -8.86 -27.75
N GLN A 162 15.15 -9.72 -26.82
CA GLN A 162 14.20 -10.54 -26.07
C GLN A 162 13.30 -9.65 -25.21
N PRO A 163 11.98 -9.95 -25.12
CA PRO A 163 11.10 -9.32 -24.15
C PRO A 163 11.73 -9.39 -22.76
N ARG A 164 11.87 -8.24 -22.12
CA ARG A 164 12.31 -8.14 -20.72
C ARG A 164 11.21 -7.39 -20.00
N PHE A 165 10.86 -7.89 -18.81
CA PHE A 165 9.78 -7.43 -17.94
C PHE A 165 8.37 -7.87 -18.40
N ALA A 166 7.66 -8.57 -17.52
CA ALA A 166 6.22 -8.69 -17.57
C ALA A 166 5.67 -7.99 -16.32
N GLN A 167 4.87 -6.95 -16.49
CA GLN A 167 4.05 -6.42 -15.41
C GLN A 167 2.95 -7.45 -15.13
N LEU A 168 3.10 -8.21 -14.04
CA LEU A 168 2.06 -9.11 -13.55
C LEU A 168 1.03 -8.27 -12.77
N PHE A 169 -0.13 -8.05 -13.38
CA PHE A 169 -1.29 -7.44 -12.75
C PHE A 169 -2.13 -8.55 -12.11
N LEU A 170 -2.12 -8.62 -10.77
CA LEU A 170 -3.05 -9.44 -10.01
C LEU A 170 -4.16 -8.50 -9.51
N TYR A 171 -5.34 -8.63 -10.11
CA TYR A 171 -6.53 -7.91 -9.69
C TYR A 171 -7.49 -8.88 -9.05
N ASP A 172 -7.73 -8.68 -7.76
CA ASP A 172 -8.78 -9.36 -7.03
C ASP A 172 -9.90 -8.35 -6.73
N PRO A 173 -11.06 -8.43 -7.41
CA PRO A 173 -12.20 -7.57 -7.13
C PRO A 173 -12.86 -7.85 -5.76
N GLN A 174 -12.39 -8.84 -5.00
CA GLN A 174 -12.95 -9.29 -3.72
C GLN A 174 -11.99 -9.13 -2.52
N PHE A 175 -10.83 -8.50 -2.70
CA PHE A 175 -9.88 -8.14 -1.63
C PHE A 175 -9.86 -6.64 -1.33
#